data_AF-A0A371QYB0-F1
#
_entry.id   AF-A0A371QYB0-F1
#
_cell.length_a   1.000
_cell.length_b   1.000
_cell.length_c   1.000
_cell.angle_alpha   90.00
_cell.angle_beta   90.00
_cell.angle_gamma   90.00
#
_symmetry.space_group_name_H-M   'P 1'
#
loop_
_entity.id
_entity.type
_entity.pdbx_description
1 polymer ?
#
loop_
_entity_poly.entity_id
_entity_poly.type
_entity_poly.pdbx_seq_one_letter_code
_entity_poly.pdbx_strand_id
1 'polypeptide(L)'
;MGRVRSEKDSDYYKVVDDAINSYAWAAVVKLQERRVITDVLGPIGQGKEAKIILARGADGRYAVLKIFYPVPVRFKRRSPYILGDPRFRNLKISDQLHLVEVWCRKEF
;
A
#
# COMPACT_ATOMS: atom_id res chain seq x y z
N MET A 1 9.26 -18.45 20.75
CA MET A 1 9.44 -17.13 21.40
C MET A 1 8.82 -16.07 20.49
N GLY A 2 7.70 -15.47 20.90
CA GLY A 2 7.02 -14.44 20.11
C GLY A 2 7.83 -13.15 20.09
N ARG A 3 8.03 -12.58 18.90
CA ARG A 3 8.69 -11.29 18.72
C ARG A 3 7.83 -10.22 19.42
N VAL A 4 8.36 -9.64 20.50
CA VAL A 4 7.72 -8.52 21.21
C VAL A 4 7.63 -7.35 20.23
N ARG A 5 6.40 -6.91 19.91
CA ARG A 5 6.16 -5.72 19.08
C ARG A 5 6.71 -4.51 19.83
N SER A 6 7.67 -3.80 19.23
CA SER A 6 8.16 -2.55 19.81
C SER A 6 7.12 -1.44 19.62
N GLU A 7 7.15 -0.38 20.42
CA GLU A 7 6.23 0.77 20.27
C GLU A 7 6.29 1.38 18.86
N LYS A 8 7.47 1.34 18.21
CA LYS A 8 7.65 1.76 16.82
C LYS A 8 6.86 0.92 15.81
N ASP A 9 6.70 -0.38 16.05
CA ASP A 9 5.85 -1.24 15.22
C ASP A 9 4.38 -0.84 15.40
N SER A 10 3.96 -0.50 16.62
CA SER A 10 2.57 -0.13 16.93
C SER A 10 2.08 1.11 16.16
N ASP A 11 2.91 2.16 16.10
CA ASP A 11 2.60 3.37 15.34
C ASP A 11 2.59 3.14 13.81
N TYR A 12 3.27 2.10 13.34
CA TYR A 12 3.22 1.67 11.93
C TYR A 12 1.85 1.10 11.53
N TYR A 13 1.15 0.49 12.50
CA TYR A 13 -0.18 -0.08 12.32
C TYR A 13 -1.30 0.85 12.77
N LYS A 14 -0.99 2.06 13.28
CA LYS A 14 -2.01 3.09 13.52
C LYS A 14 -2.54 3.59 12.19
N VAL A 15 -3.74 3.13 11.86
CA VAL A 15 -4.51 3.51 10.69
C VAL A 15 -5.24 4.81 11.02
N VAL A 16 -4.92 5.90 10.31
CA VAL A 16 -5.58 7.22 10.48
C VAL A 16 -6.90 7.25 9.70
N ASP A 17 -6.93 6.57 8.57
CA ASP A 17 -8.09 6.26 7.72
C ASP A 17 -7.89 4.85 7.15
N ASP A 18 -8.95 4.08 6.89
CA ASP A 18 -8.91 2.63 6.58
C ASP A 18 -7.68 2.12 5.76
N ALA A 19 -7.19 2.91 4.79
CA ALA A 19 -6.01 2.59 3.96
C ALA A 19 -4.73 3.37 4.29
N ILE A 20 -4.83 4.51 4.98
CA ILE A 20 -3.72 5.44 5.20
C ILE A 20 -3.16 5.20 6.61
N ASN A 21 -2.08 4.42 6.66
CA ASN A 21 -1.19 4.36 7.82
C ASN A 21 0.06 5.23 7.58
N SER A 22 0.93 5.33 8.59
CA SER A 22 2.18 6.09 8.52
C SER A 22 3.09 5.65 7.36
N TYR A 23 3.07 4.36 6.98
CA TYR A 23 3.80 3.86 5.82
C TYR A 23 3.28 4.39 4.49
N ALA A 24 1.98 4.26 4.24
CA ALA A 24 1.34 4.77 3.04
C ALA A 24 1.49 6.30 2.93
N TRP A 25 1.38 7.00 4.05
CA TRP A 25 1.60 8.44 4.11
C TRP A 25 3.04 8.81 3.70
N ALA A 26 4.05 8.13 4.24
CA ALA A 26 5.44 8.36 3.85
C ALA A 26 5.70 8.11 2.36
N ALA A 27 5.01 7.12 1.76
CA ALA A 27 5.09 6.88 0.32
C ALA A 27 4.46 8.03 -0.50
N VAL A 28 3.29 8.54 -0.08
CA VAL A 28 2.63 9.69 -0.72
C VAL A 28 3.49 10.95 -0.63
N VAL A 29 4.07 11.24 0.54
CA VAL A 29 4.99 12.37 0.73
C VAL A 29 6.19 12.25 -0.23
N LYS A 30 6.80 11.06 -0.35
CA LYS A 30 7.89 10.84 -1.32
C LYS A 30 7.45 11.08 -2.77
N LEU A 31 6.20 10.77 -3.14
CA LEU A 31 5.69 11.09 -4.47
C LEU A 31 5.55 12.60 -4.68
N GLN A 32 5.17 13.35 -3.65
CA GLN A 32 5.12 14.81 -3.68
C GLN A 32 6.52 15.45 -3.76
N GLU A 33 7.46 14.98 -2.94
CA GLU A 33 8.86 15.43 -2.97
C GLU A 33 9.50 15.23 -4.35
N ARG A 34 9.16 14.12 -5.01
CA ARG A 34 9.62 13.80 -6.38
C ARG A 34 8.83 14.50 -7.48
N ARG A 35 7.84 15.34 -7.13
CA ARG A 35 6.93 16.02 -8.07
C ARG A 35 6.22 15.04 -9.02
N VAL A 36 5.92 13.83 -8.56
CA VAL A 36 5.06 12.90 -9.33
C VAL A 36 3.61 13.36 -9.20
N ILE A 37 3.22 13.77 -8.00
CA ILE A 37 1.94 14.39 -7.68
C ILE A 37 2.19 15.71 -6.94
N THR A 38 1.26 16.64 -7.02
CA THR A 38 1.30 17.90 -6.27
C THR A 38 0.27 17.90 -5.15
N ASP A 39 -0.94 17.43 -5.46
CA ASP A 39 -2.09 17.52 -4.55
C ASP A 39 -2.77 16.16 -4.39
N VAL A 40 -3.23 15.87 -3.19
CA VAL A 40 -4.11 14.74 -2.87
C VAL A 40 -5.49 15.32 -2.61
N LEU A 41 -6.45 15.03 -3.50
CA LEU A 41 -7.74 15.71 -3.53
C LEU A 41 -8.81 15.02 -2.69
N GLY A 42 -8.74 13.69 -2.54
CA GLY A 42 -9.63 12.93 -1.67
C GLY A 42 -10.04 11.57 -2.21
N PRO A 43 -10.72 10.74 -1.40
CA PRO A 43 -11.16 9.41 -1.81
C PRO A 43 -12.28 9.51 -2.85
N ILE A 44 -12.15 8.73 -3.92
CA ILE A 44 -13.17 8.63 -4.99
C ILE A 44 -13.76 7.23 -5.12
N GLY A 45 -13.19 6.25 -4.41
CA GLY A 45 -13.70 4.89 -4.42
C GLY A 45 -13.03 3.99 -3.38
N GLN A 46 -13.70 2.90 -3.06
CA GLN A 46 -13.21 1.89 -2.12
C GLN A 46 -13.45 0.49 -2.70
N GLY A 47 -12.41 -0.34 -2.69
CA GLY A 47 -12.50 -1.76 -3.06
C GLY A 47 -12.20 -2.69 -1.88
N LYS A 48 -12.19 -4.00 -2.13
CA LYS A 48 -11.79 -5.00 -1.12
C LYS A 48 -10.32 -4.92 -0.75
N GLU A 49 -9.48 -4.43 -1.66
CA GLU A 49 -8.03 -4.56 -1.59
C GLU A 49 -7.29 -3.24 -1.44
N ALA A 50 -7.91 -2.14 -1.86
CA ALA A 50 -7.33 -0.82 -1.91
C ALA A 50 -8.41 0.27 -1.81
N LYS A 51 -8.01 1.45 -1.35
CA LYS A 51 -8.75 2.70 -1.49
C LYS A 51 -8.22 3.46 -2.71
N ILE A 52 -9.11 4.10 -3.45
CA ILE A 52 -8.79 4.90 -4.62
C ILE A 52 -8.91 6.38 -4.24
N ILE A 53 -7.83 7.11 -4.41
CA ILE A 53 -7.73 8.52 -4.04
C ILE A 53 -7.37 9.33 -5.29
N LEU A 54 -8.12 10.39 -5.54
CA LEU A 54 -7.82 11.32 -6.62
C LEU A 54 -6.64 12.21 -6.22
N ALA A 55 -5.72 12.41 -7.15
CA ALA A 55 -4.58 13.29 -7.01
C ALA A 55 -4.41 14.17 -8.25
N ARG A 56 -3.59 15.20 -8.14
CA ARG A 56 -3.15 16.03 -9.26
C ARG A 56 -1.66 15.76 -9.51
N GLY A 57 -1.29 15.50 -10.76
CA GLY A 57 0.08 15.36 -11.22
C GLY A 57 0.79 16.71 -11.34
N ALA A 58 2.12 16.71 -11.41
CA ALA A 58 2.88 17.95 -11.61
C ALA A 58 2.65 18.63 -12.97
N ASP A 59 2.09 17.90 -13.94
CA ASP A 59 1.63 18.42 -15.22
C ASP A 59 0.21 19.01 -15.16
N GLY A 60 -0.40 19.07 -13.98
CA GLY A 60 -1.76 19.56 -13.76
C GLY A 60 -2.86 18.56 -14.14
N ARG A 61 -2.52 17.37 -14.66
CA ARG A 61 -3.51 16.34 -15.00
C ARG A 61 -3.96 15.57 -13.77
N TYR A 62 -5.16 15.01 -13.83
CA TYR A 62 -5.64 14.12 -12.78
C TYR A 62 -4.87 12.79 -12.81
N ALA A 63 -4.53 12.32 -11.62
CA ALA A 63 -3.90 11.03 -11.37
C ALA A 63 -4.70 10.26 -10.32
N VAL A 64 -4.54 8.94 -10.30
CA VAL A 64 -5.20 8.07 -9.33
C VAL A 64 -4.15 7.40 -8.46
N LEU A 65 -4.29 7.57 -7.15
CA LEU A 65 -3.51 6.85 -6.15
C LEU A 65 -4.33 5.65 -5.68
N LYS A 66 -3.91 4.45 -6.09
CA LYS A 66 -4.44 3.19 -5.58
C LYS A 66 -3.63 2.75 -4.36
N ILE A 67 -4.17 2.99 -3.17
CA ILE A 67 -3.49 2.69 -1.90
C ILE A 67 -4.03 1.38 -1.33
N PHE A 68 -3.18 0.35 -1.26
CA PHE A 68 -3.55 -0.96 -0.75
C PHE A 68 -3.65 -0.99 0.77
N TYR A 69 -4.60 -1.77 1.28
CA TYR A 69 -4.74 -1.97 2.72
C TYR A 69 -3.54 -2.72 3.31
N PRO A 70 -2.94 -2.23 4.41
CA PRO A 70 -1.77 -2.85 5.05
C PRO A 70 -2.10 -4.18 5.74
N VAL A 71 -3.36 -4.38 6.15
CA VAL A 71 -3.81 -5.61 6.79
C VAL A 71 -4.84 -6.31 5.90
N PRO A 72 -4.69 -7.61 5.61
CA PRO A 72 -5.66 -8.38 4.83
C PRO A 72 -6.86 -8.78 5.72
N VAL A 73 -7.49 -7.85 6.43
CA VAL A 73 -8.71 -8.19 7.21
C VAL A 73 -9.82 -8.66 6.26
N ARG A 74 -9.83 -8.16 5.02
CA ARG A 74 -10.89 -8.42 4.03
C ARG A 74 -10.50 -9.37 2.90
N PHE A 75 -9.24 -9.83 2.80
CA PHE A 75 -8.78 -10.65 1.67
C PHE A 75 -7.68 -11.66 2.05
N LYS A 76 -8.07 -12.75 2.71
CA LYS A 76 -7.17 -13.74 3.35
C LYS A 76 -6.37 -14.64 2.39
N ARG A 77 -6.53 -14.53 1.05
CA ARG A 77 -5.96 -15.48 0.07
C ARG A 77 -5.12 -14.83 -1.04
N ARG A 78 -4.16 -13.95 -0.72
CA ARG A 78 -3.24 -13.37 -1.73
C ARG A 78 -2.11 -14.33 -2.14
N SER A 79 -1.56 -15.11 -1.21
CA SER A 79 -0.36 -15.92 -1.43
C SER A 79 -0.42 -16.87 -2.65
N PRO A 80 -1.53 -17.60 -2.92
CA PRO A 80 -1.59 -18.49 -4.08
C PRO A 80 -1.43 -17.77 -5.42
N TYR A 81 -1.93 -16.54 -5.52
CA TYR A 81 -1.86 -15.74 -6.74
C TYR A 81 -0.48 -15.08 -6.97
N ILE A 82 0.38 -15.01 -5.95
CA ILE A 82 1.79 -14.59 -6.10
C ILE A 82 2.67 -15.80 -6.39
N LEU A 83 2.52 -16.89 -5.63
CA LEU A 83 3.37 -18.07 -5.74
C LEU A 83 3.22 -18.78 -7.10
N GLY A 84 2.05 -18.67 -7.74
CA GLY A 84 1.82 -19.18 -9.09
C GLY A 84 2.42 -18.32 -10.20
N ASP A 85 2.83 -17.08 -9.93
CA ASP A 85 3.37 -16.17 -10.93
C ASP A 85 4.90 -16.36 -11.08
N PRO A 86 5.41 -16.74 -12.27
CA PRO A 86 6.83 -16.97 -12.50
C PRO A 86 7.73 -15.78 -12.11
N ARG A 87 7.21 -14.54 -12.17
CA ARG A 87 7.95 -13.31 -11.81
C ARG A 87 8.34 -13.28 -10.33
N PHE A 88 7.67 -14.05 -9.48
CA PHE A 88 7.85 -14.04 -8.03
C PHE A 88 8.26 -15.41 -7.45
N ARG A 89 8.58 -16.40 -8.29
CA ARG A 89 8.82 -17.81 -7.88
C ARG A 89 9.93 -17.98 -6.84
N ASN A 90 10.95 -17.12 -6.86
CA ASN A 90 12.09 -17.18 -5.94
C ASN A 90 11.98 -16.18 -4.77
N LEU A 91 10.87 -15.46 -4.66
CA LEU A 91 10.72 -14.42 -3.65
C LEU A 91 10.25 -14.99 -2.31
N LYS A 92 11.04 -14.78 -1.26
CA LYS A 92 10.64 -15.12 0.11
C LYS A 92 9.90 -13.95 0.74
N ILE A 93 8.61 -14.14 1.02
CA ILE A 93 7.77 -13.14 1.68
C ILE A 93 8.09 -13.16 3.17
N SER A 94 8.62 -12.05 3.69
CA SER A 94 9.11 -11.92 5.07
C SER A 94 7.99 -11.63 6.07
N ASP A 95 7.05 -10.78 5.69
CA ASP A 95 5.98 -10.28 6.54
C ASP A 95 4.77 -9.81 5.69
N GLN A 96 3.72 -9.34 6.36
CA GLN A 96 2.49 -8.91 5.71
C GLN A 96 2.66 -7.65 4.87
N LEU A 97 3.54 -6.73 5.26
CA LEU A 97 3.79 -5.51 4.49
C LEU A 97 4.51 -5.85 3.20
N HIS A 98 5.54 -6.70 3.27
CA HIS A 98 6.24 -7.22 2.11
C HIS A 98 5.28 -7.97 1.17
N LEU A 99 4.32 -8.75 1.71
CA LEU A 99 3.27 -9.36 0.88
C LEU A 99 2.45 -8.31 0.11
N VAL A 100 2.06 -7.21 0.76
CA VAL A 100 1.32 -6.12 0.13
C VAL A 100 2.17 -5.43 -0.95
N GLU A 101 3.45 -5.15 -0.67
CA GLU A 101 4.37 -4.56 -1.65
C GLU A 101 4.53 -5.43 -2.90
N VAL A 102 4.64 -6.75 -2.72
CA VAL A 102 4.72 -7.70 -3.83
C VAL A 102 3.44 -7.72 -4.63
N TRP A 103 2.29 -7.61 -3.95
CA TRP A 103 1.00 -7.48 -4.62
C TRP A 103 0.92 -6.18 -5.44
N CYS A 104 1.37 -5.05 -4.90
CA CYS A 104 1.47 -3.78 -5.64
C CYS A 104 2.36 -3.94 -6.88
N ARG A 105 3.52 -4.59 -6.73
CA ARG A 105 4.46 -4.86 -7.83
C ARG A 105 3.91 -5.82 -8.88
N LYS A 106 2.96 -6.69 -8.53
CA LYS A 106 2.34 -7.61 -9.47
C LYS A 106 1.37 -6.89 -10.41
N GLU A 107 0.68 -5.85 -9.90
CA GLU A 107 -0.31 -5.08 -10.65
C GLU A 107 0.32 -4.12 -11.68
N PHE A 108 1.59 -3.74 -11.47
CA PHE A 108 2.38 -2.93 -12.40
C PHE A 108 3.36 -3.80 -13.21
#